data_AF-A0A0G1DYF2-F1
#
_entry.id   AF-A0A0G1DYF2-F1
#
_cell.length_a   1.000
_cell.length_b   1.000
_cell.length_c   1.000
_cell.angle_alpha   90.00
_cell.angle_beta   90.00
_cell.angle_gamma   90.00
#
_symmetry.space_group_name_H-M   'P 1'
#
loop_
_entity.id
_entity.type
_entity.pdbx_description
1 polymer ?
#
loop_
_entity_poly.entity_id
_entity_poly.type
_entity_poly.pdbx_seq_one_letter_code
_entity_poly.pdbx_strand_id
1 'polypeptide(L)'
;MKKLSVILLSVVISSALLAQTAVINFDNNIHDFKKIKEQDGLATTVFKFKNTGDAPLVINRVQASCGCTTPTWTKEPILPGKTGEIEPLTIDGPAREEFE
;
A
#
# COMPACT_ATOMS: atom_id res chain seq x y z
N MET A 1 39.67 -23.48 19.43
CA MET A 1 38.72 -22.57 20.10
C MET A 1 38.45 -21.29 19.30
N LYS A 2 39.46 -20.60 18.74
CA LYS A 2 39.28 -19.39 17.92
C LYS A 2 38.43 -19.62 16.65
N LYS A 3 38.63 -20.75 15.95
CA LYS A 3 37.85 -21.11 14.75
C LYS A 3 36.38 -21.44 15.04
N LEU A 4 36.10 -22.02 16.21
CA LEU A 4 34.73 -22.34 16.64
C LEU A 4 33.95 -21.07 17.00
N SER A 5 34.62 -20.09 17.62
CA SER A 5 34.04 -18.78 17.92
C SER A 5 33.72 -17.97 16.65
N VAL A 6 34.54 -18.09 15.60
CA VAL A 6 34.30 -17.42 14.31
C VAL A 6 33.12 -18.06 13.57
N ILE A 7 33.00 -19.39 13.60
CA ILE A 7 31.84 -20.09 13.00
C ILE A 7 30.55 -19.71 13.72
N LEU A 8 30.55 -19.70 15.05
CA LEU A 8 29.37 -19.31 15.83
C LEU A 8 28.97 -17.86 15.55
N LEU A 9 29.94 -16.94 15.44
CA LEU A 9 29.69 -15.55 15.10
C LEU A 9 29.13 -15.39 13.67
N SER A 10 29.64 -16.14 12.69
CA SER A 10 29.12 -16.11 11.31
C SER A 10 27.67 -16.59 11.20
N VAL A 11 27.29 -17.62 11.98
CA VAL A 11 25.92 -18.15 11.97
C VAL A 11 24.93 -17.14 12.56
N VAL A 12 25.32 -16.41 13.61
CA VAL A 12 24.49 -15.36 14.23
C VAL A 12 24.32 -14.15 13.31
N ILE A 13 25.33 -13.80 12.52
CA ILE A 13 25.23 -12.69 11.55
C ILE A 13 24.29 -13.06 10.39
N SER A 14 24.34 -14.32 9.92
CA SER A 14 23.46 -14.79 8.84
C SER A 14 21.99 -14.82 9.22
N SER A 15 21.64 -15.16 10.47
CA SER A 15 20.23 -15.18 10.91
C SER A 15 19.63 -13.78 11.03
N ALA A 16 20.42 -12.76 11.37
CA ALA A 16 19.94 -11.38 11.45
C ALA A 16 19.51 -10.79 10.09
N LEU A 17 20.09 -11.26 8.99
CA LEU A 17 19.74 -10.79 7.63
C LEU A 17 18.37 -11.29 7.15
N LEU A 18 17.82 -12.35 7.75
CA LEU A 18 16.52 -12.95 7.38
C LEU A 18 15.33 -12.36 8.15
N ALA A 19 15.58 -11.47 9.11
CA ALA A 19 14.54 -10.91 9.99
C ALA A 19 13.89 -9.63 9.44
N GLN A 20 14.25 -9.19 8.23
CA GLN A 20 13.75 -7.95 7.64
C GLN A 20 12.26 -8.08 7.29
N THR A 21 11.46 -7.08 7.66
CA THR A 21 10.02 -7.02 7.42
C THR A 21 9.63 -5.71 6.75
N ALA A 22 8.72 -5.79 5.79
CA ALA A 22 8.10 -4.61 5.20
C ALA A 22 6.84 -4.29 6.02
N VAL A 23 6.72 -3.05 6.51
CA VAL A 23 5.57 -2.61 7.32
C VAL A 23 4.97 -1.39 6.67
N ILE A 24 3.69 -1.48 6.30
CA ILE A 24 2.93 -0.36 5.75
C ILE A 24 2.18 0.35 6.87
N ASN A 25 2.30 1.67 6.94
CA ASN A 25 1.55 2.52 7.85
C ASN A 25 0.85 3.63 7.07
N PHE A 26 -0.44 3.81 7.28
CA PHE A 26 -1.26 4.80 6.57
C PHE A 26 -1.55 5.99 7.48
N ASP A 27 -1.42 7.20 6.92
CA ASP A 27 -1.74 8.43 7.67
C ASP A 27 -3.25 8.57 7.89
N ASN A 28 -4.04 8.19 6.88
CA ASN A 28 -5.50 8.15 6.95
C ASN A 28 -6.00 6.87 6.29
N ASN A 29 -6.89 6.16 6.98
CA ASN A 29 -7.50 4.92 6.48
C ASN A 29 -8.90 5.12 5.91
N ILE A 30 -9.49 6.30 6.15
CA ILE A 30 -10.88 6.59 5.85
C ILE A 30 -10.95 7.96 5.20
N HIS A 31 -11.61 8.01 4.05
CA HIS A 31 -12.04 9.25 3.40
C HIS A 31 -13.53 9.13 3.12
N ASP A 32 -14.31 10.08 3.61
CA ASP A 32 -15.75 10.16 3.34
C ASP A 32 -15.99 11.24 2.28
N PHE A 33 -16.38 10.81 1.07
CA PHE A 33 -16.73 11.69 -0.04
C PHE A 33 -18.05 12.45 0.17
N LYS A 34 -18.80 12.15 1.25
CA LYS A 34 -20.13 12.70 1.54
C LYS A 34 -21.05 12.49 0.33
N LYS A 35 -21.86 13.49 0.01
CA LYS A 35 -22.73 13.48 -1.17
C LYS A 35 -21.97 14.06 -2.35
N ILE A 36 -21.51 13.18 -3.22
CA ILE A 36 -21.00 13.48 -4.55
C ILE A 36 -22.15 13.28 -5.55
N LYS A 37 -22.42 14.26 -6.42
CA LYS A 37 -23.38 14.06 -7.51
C LYS A 37 -22.63 13.47 -8.70
N GLU A 38 -23.29 12.62 -9.48
CA GLU A 38 -22.70 12.06 -10.71
C GLU A 38 -22.26 13.15 -11.72
N GLN A 39 -23.01 14.25 -11.77
CA GLN A 39 -22.72 15.46 -12.54
C GLN A 39 -21.46 16.22 -12.06
N ASP A 40 -20.99 15.98 -10.83
CA ASP A 40 -19.74 16.55 -10.32
C ASP A 40 -18.51 15.79 -10.84
N GLY A 41 -18.71 14.65 -11.51
CA GLY A 41 -17.69 13.89 -12.22
C GLY A 41 -16.90 12.93 -11.32
N LEU A 42 -15.64 12.71 -11.70
CA LEU A 42 -14.76 11.74 -11.05
C LEU A 42 -14.32 12.22 -9.67
N ALA A 43 -14.61 11.44 -8.63
CA ALA A 43 -14.11 11.70 -7.28
C ALA A 43 -12.76 11.00 -7.09
N THR A 44 -11.72 11.77 -6.77
CA THR A 44 -10.38 11.25 -6.47
C THR A 44 -10.00 11.58 -5.03
N THR A 45 -9.24 10.68 -4.42
CA THR A 45 -8.57 10.94 -3.15
C THR A 45 -7.21 10.28 -3.17
N VAL A 46 -6.27 10.78 -2.37
CA VAL A 46 -4.89 10.27 -2.30
C VAL A 46 -4.64 9.76 -0.89
N PHE A 47 -4.48 8.45 -0.76
CA PHE A 47 -4.07 7.80 0.47
C PHE A 47 -2.55 7.68 0.50
N LYS A 48 -1.91 8.45 1.37
CA LYS A 48 -0.47 8.36 1.62
C LYS A 48 -0.18 7.29 2.66
N PHE A 49 0.85 6.51 2.40
CA PHE A 49 1.37 5.53 3.33
C PHE A 49 2.90 5.64 3.42
N LYS A 50 3.45 5.16 4.53
CA LYS A 50 4.88 5.11 4.80
C LYS A 50 5.32 3.68 5.05
N ASN A 51 6.47 3.32 4.49
CA ASN A 51 7.15 2.09 4.88
C ASN A 51 7.89 2.33 6.20
N THR A 52 7.36 1.81 7.30
CA THR A 52 7.99 1.87 8.63
C THR A 52 8.80 0.62 8.97
N GLY A 53 8.92 -0.32 8.02
CA GLY A 53 9.75 -1.52 8.16
C GLY A 53 11.22 -1.25 7.82
N ASP A 54 11.99 -2.32 7.82
CA ASP A 54 13.42 -2.36 7.51
C ASP A 54 13.72 -3.07 6.16
N ALA A 55 12.70 -3.60 5.49
CA ALA A 55 12.76 -4.11 4.11
C ALA A 55 12.03 -3.20 3.11
N PRO A 56 12.38 -3.22 1.80
CA PRO A 56 11.57 -2.59 0.76
C PRO A 56 10.13 -3.12 0.73
N LEU A 57 9.16 -2.23 0.66
CA LEU A 57 7.73 -2.54 0.58
C LEU A 57 7.29 -2.52 -0.89
N VAL A 58 6.66 -3.61 -1.36
CA VAL A 58 6.11 -3.71 -2.71
C VAL A 58 4.62 -4.00 -2.62
N ILE A 59 3.80 -3.19 -3.29
CA ILE A 59 2.36 -3.42 -3.39
C ILE A 59 2.09 -4.33 -4.59
N ASN A 60 1.83 -5.61 -4.30
CA ASN A 60 1.55 -6.62 -5.33
C ASN A 60 0.18 -6.45 -5.98
N ARG A 61 -0.83 -6.04 -5.20
CA ARG A 61 -2.22 -5.91 -5.66
C ARG A 61 -2.97 -4.95 -4.75
N VAL A 62 -3.75 -4.06 -5.35
CA VAL A 62 -4.82 -3.32 -4.69
C VAL A 62 -6.14 -3.80 -5.28
N GLN A 63 -7.08 -4.20 -4.42
CA GLN A 63 -8.40 -4.68 -4.84
C GLN A 63 -9.46 -3.77 -4.23
N ALA A 64 -10.29 -3.17 -5.08
CA ALA A 64 -11.48 -2.46 -4.65
C ALA A 64 -12.60 -3.47 -4.34
N SER A 65 -13.44 -3.13 -3.36
CA SER A 65 -14.62 -3.91 -2.99
C SER A 65 -15.79 -3.69 -3.95
N CYS A 66 -15.89 -2.51 -4.57
CA CYS A 66 -16.89 -2.17 -5.59
C CYS A 66 -16.23 -1.99 -6.96
N GLY A 67 -16.90 -2.44 -8.02
CA GLY A 67 -16.39 -2.37 -9.40
C GLY A 67 -16.34 -0.97 -10.01
N CYS A 68 -16.84 0.03 -9.29
CA CYS A 68 -16.89 1.43 -9.73
C CYS A 68 -15.66 2.23 -9.24
N THR A 69 -14.76 1.61 -8.48
CA THR A 69 -13.49 2.20 -8.05
C THR A 69 -12.32 1.60 -8.84
N THR A 70 -11.49 2.46 -9.43
CA THR A 70 -10.24 2.09 -10.10
C THR A 70 -9.05 2.58 -9.28
N PRO A 71 -8.37 1.72 -8.51
CA PRO A 71 -7.20 2.12 -7.75
C PRO A 71 -5.96 2.24 -8.65
N THR A 72 -5.25 3.35 -8.51
CA THR A 72 -3.88 3.54 -9.00
C THR A 72 -2.95 3.61 -7.80
N TRP A 73 -1.73 3.06 -7.89
CA TRP A 73 -0.78 3.09 -6.77
C TRP A 73 0.67 3.08 -7.26
N THR A 74 1.59 3.45 -6.38
CA THR A 74 3.03 3.36 -6.63
C THR A 74 3.45 1.89 -6.84
N LYS A 75 3.85 1.53 -8.06
CA LYS A 75 4.34 0.18 -8.41
C LYS A 75 5.80 -0.06 -8.08
N GLU A 76 6.55 1.02 -7.84
CA GLU A 76 7.96 0.95 -7.47
C GLU A 76 8.12 0.50 -6.01
N PRO A 77 9.20 -0.24 -5.69
CA PRO A 77 9.50 -0.60 -4.30
C PRO A 77 9.71 0.64 -3.41
N ILE A 78 8.94 0.73 -2.34
CA ILE A 78 9.05 1.81 -1.35
C ILE A 78 10.10 1.43 -0.31
N LEU A 79 11.26 2.10 -0.35
CA LEU A 79 12.35 1.84 0.61
C LEU A 79 11.94 2.17 2.07
N PRO A 80 12.62 1.58 3.07
CA PRO A 80 12.44 1.93 4.48
C PRO A 80 12.45 3.44 4.73
N GLY A 81 11.44 3.93 5.44
CA GLY A 81 11.26 5.34 5.77
C GLY A 81 10.70 6.21 4.63
N LYS A 82 10.52 5.68 3.42
CA LYS A 82 9.91 6.39 2.29
C LYS A 82 8.39 6.24 2.30
N THR A 83 7.74 7.15 1.57
CA THR A 83 6.29 7.20 1.41
C THR A 83 5.89 6.75 0.01
N GLY A 84 4.75 6.08 -0.09
CA GLY A 84 4.06 5.79 -1.34
C GLY A 84 2.63 6.30 -1.28
N GLU A 85 1.95 6.27 -2.43
CA GLU A 85 0.60 6.80 -2.56
C GLU A 85 -0.31 5.80 -3.27
N ILE A 86 -1.57 5.75 -2.82
CA ILE A 86 -2.66 5.01 -3.45
C ILE A 86 -3.73 6.05 -3.80
N GLU A 87 -4.04 6.14 -5.08
CA GLU A 87 -5.06 7.03 -5.64
C GLU A 87 -6.25 6.20 -6.13
N PRO A 88 -7.27 5.98 -5.30
CA PRO A 88 -8.54 5.44 -5.78
C PRO A 88 -9.31 6.51 -6.54
N LEU A 89 -9.56 6.21 -7.81
CA LEU A 89 -10.50 6.92 -8.65
C LEU A 89 -11.88 6.27 -8.46
N THR A 90 -12.84 6.99 -7.92
CA THR A 90 -14.21 6.50 -7.72
C THR A 90 -15.14 7.14 -8.74
N ILE A 91 -15.88 6.29 -9.43
CA ILE A 91 -17.07 6.64 -10.19
C ILE A 91 -18.22 6.11 -9.33
N ASP A 92 -19.19 6.92 -8.91
CA ASP A 92 -20.40 6.32 -8.32
C ASP A 92 -21.13 5.58 -9.46
N GLY A 93 -21.31 4.27 -9.33
CA GLY A 93 -21.76 3.41 -10.44
C GLY A 93 -23.28 3.39 -10.62
N PRO A 94 -23.77 2.42 -11.42
CA PRO A 94 -23.96 2.51 -12.87
C PRO A 94 -25.11 3.47 -13.24
N ALA A 95 -25.20 3.88 -14.51
CA ALA A 95 -26.46 4.34 -15.08
C ALA A 95 -27.56 3.33 -14.72
N ARG A 96 -28.39 3.68 -13.73
CA ARG A 96 -29.74 3.15 -13.71
C ARG A 96 -30.38 3.81 -14.92
N GLU A 97 -30.27 3.16 -16.08
CA GLU A 97 -31.33 3.30 -17.06
C GLU A 97 -32.63 3.06 -16.26
N GLU A 98 -33.37 4.15 -16.07
CA GLU A 98 -34.81 4.06 -15.98
C GLU A 98 -35.25 3.27 -17.21
N PHE A 99 -35.34 1.95 -17.06
CA PHE A 99 -36.28 1.17 -17.84
C PHE A 99 -37.65 1.74 -17.46
N GLU A 100 -38.11 2.71 -18.26
CA GLU A 100 -39.54 3.01 -18.47
C GLU A 100 -40.27 1.76 -18.97
#